data_AF-A0A8X6XVY5-F1
#
_entry.id   AF-A0A8X6XVY5-F1
#
_cell.length_a   1.000
_cell.length_b   1.000
_cell.length_c   1.000
_cell.angle_alpha   90.00
_cell.angle_beta   90.00
_cell.angle_gamma   90.00
#
_symmetry.space_group_name_H-M   'P 1'
#
loop_
_entity.id
_entity.type
_entity.pdbx_description
1 polymer ?
#
loop_
_entity_poly.entity_id
_entity_poly.type
_entity_poly.pdbx_seq_one_letter_code
_entity_poly.pdbx_strand_id
1 'polypeptide(L)'
;MREGLRATEYAYYSPNVKMGKVEFGTINSEREPTYLVSNKPVLVLDFYVREVANIHMRVREYLLDVFGFNITYEFLSKNESVRKDACLYHHCSFTGNCYASPGYDKYYCSCFSKYFGEECQYDVECGPDASRNMCQNGGTCR
;
A
#
# COMPACT_ATOMS: atom_id res chain seq x y z
N MET A 1 -8.01 0.74 10.27
CA MET A 1 -7.16 -0.10 11.14
C MET A 1 -6.13 0.76 11.86
N ARG A 2 -6.32 1.09 13.15
CA ARG A 2 -5.31 1.89 13.90
C ARG A 2 -4.11 1.06 14.37
N GLU A 3 -4.32 -0.23 14.70
CA GLU A 3 -3.25 -1.11 15.21
C GLU A 3 -2.36 -1.74 14.13
N GLY A 4 -2.75 -1.62 12.85
CA GLY A 4 -1.90 -1.88 11.68
C GLY A 4 -1.18 -3.24 11.64
N LEU A 5 -0.06 -3.25 10.91
CA LEU A 5 0.87 -4.37 10.77
C LEU A 5 2.14 -4.06 11.57
N ARG A 6 2.64 -4.98 12.40
CA ARG A 6 3.95 -4.82 13.06
C ARG A 6 5.01 -5.61 12.32
N ALA A 7 6.13 -4.96 12.00
CA ALA A 7 7.26 -5.59 11.34
C ALA A 7 8.47 -5.68 12.26
N THR A 8 9.03 -6.88 12.37
CA THR A 8 10.20 -7.16 13.23
C THR A 8 11.20 -8.06 12.52
N GLU A 9 12.47 -7.70 12.57
CA GLU A 9 13.56 -8.53 12.06
C GLU A 9 14.21 -9.38 13.13
N TYR A 10 14.72 -10.54 12.71
CA TYR A 10 15.51 -11.43 13.54
C TYR A 10 16.73 -11.95 12.77
N ALA A 11 17.86 -12.09 13.47
CA ALA A 11 19.02 -12.81 12.94
C ALA A 11 18.78 -14.32 12.90
N TYR A 12 17.95 -14.82 13.83
CA TYR A 12 17.50 -16.20 13.89
C TYR A 12 16.10 -16.27 14.49
N TYR A 13 15.22 -17.07 13.88
CA TYR A 13 13.84 -17.23 14.32
C TYR A 13 13.45 -18.71 14.37
N SER A 14 13.05 -19.16 15.55
CA SER A 14 12.43 -20.46 15.80
C SER A 14 11.34 -20.31 16.87
N PRO A 15 10.44 -21.30 17.03
CA PRO A 15 9.41 -21.25 18.07
C PRO A 15 9.96 -21.04 19.49
N ASN A 16 11.13 -21.62 19.79
CA ASN A 16 11.73 -21.62 21.13
C ASN A 16 12.81 -20.55 21.33
N VAL A 17 13.48 -20.15 20.25
CA VAL A 17 14.63 -19.23 20.30
C VAL A 17 14.50 -18.16 19.21
N LYS A 18 14.53 -16.91 19.64
CA LYS A 18 14.51 -15.72 18.78
C LYS A 18 15.71 -14.85 19.14
N MET A 19 16.55 -14.51 18.17
CA MET A 19 17.79 -13.76 18.42
C MET A 19 17.94 -12.57 17.48
N GLY A 20 18.60 -11.52 17.98
CA GLY A 20 18.89 -10.33 17.21
C GLY A 20 17.62 -9.59 16.77
N LYS A 21 16.66 -9.40 17.68
CA LYS A 21 15.39 -8.70 17.42
C LYS A 21 15.62 -7.21 17.09
N VAL A 22 15.01 -6.70 16.02
CA VAL A 22 14.91 -5.26 15.70
C VAL A 22 13.49 -4.97 15.25
N GLU A 23 12.80 -4.01 15.89
CA GLU A 23 11.43 -3.62 15.52
C GLU A 23 11.43 -2.39 14.61
N PHE A 24 10.64 -2.42 13.53
CA PHE A 24 10.39 -1.26 12.68
C PHE A 24 9.19 -0.43 13.15
N GLY A 25 8.40 -0.95 14.09
CA GLY A 25 7.17 -0.33 14.59
C GLY A 25 5.91 -0.76 13.84
N THR A 26 4.85 0.02 14.00
CA THR A 26 3.54 -0.22 13.36
C THR A 26 3.45 0.49 12.02
N ILE A 27 3.16 -0.29 10.98
CA ILE A 27 2.81 0.11 9.63
C ILE A 27 1.28 0.22 9.56
N ASN A 28 0.78 1.40 9.26
CA ASN A 28 -0.64 1.64 9.05
C ASN A 28 -0.82 2.66 7.91
N SER A 29 -2.06 2.83 7.45
CA SER A 29 -2.41 3.75 6.37
C SER A 29 -2.17 5.22 6.72
N GLU A 30 -2.18 5.58 8.00
CA GLU A 30 -1.97 6.97 8.46
C GLU A 30 -0.51 7.42 8.34
N ARG A 31 0.44 6.48 8.39
CA ARG A 31 1.87 6.76 8.32
C ARG A 31 2.46 6.66 6.92
N GLU A 32 1.66 6.26 5.92
CA GLU A 32 2.04 6.07 4.52
C GLU A 32 3.44 5.41 4.30
N PRO A 33 3.80 4.32 4.99
CA PRO A 33 5.09 3.69 4.73
C PRO A 33 5.08 3.10 3.31
N THR A 34 5.90 3.69 2.44
CA THR A 34 5.95 3.34 1.01
C THR A 34 6.64 1.98 0.80
N TYR A 35 7.59 1.62 1.66
CA TYR A 35 8.32 0.36 1.62
C TYR A 35 9.01 0.07 2.97
N LEU A 36 9.43 -1.18 3.16
CA LEU A 36 10.25 -1.63 4.29
C LEU A 36 11.42 -2.45 3.75
N VAL A 37 12.64 -2.11 4.14
CA VAL A 37 13.85 -2.86 3.76
C VAL A 37 14.33 -3.64 4.97
N SER A 38 14.51 -4.94 4.78
CA SER A 38 15.08 -5.81 5.81
C SER A 38 16.51 -6.21 5.46
N ASN A 39 17.43 -6.08 6.44
CA ASN A 39 18.85 -6.45 6.29
C ASN A 39 19.20 -7.77 7.01
N LYS A 40 18.20 -8.43 7.58
CA LYS A 40 18.35 -9.69 8.32
C LYS A 40 17.68 -10.84 7.57
N PRO A 41 18.09 -12.10 7.83
CA PRO A 41 17.53 -13.24 7.12
C PRO A 41 16.06 -13.51 7.42
N VAL A 42 15.51 -12.96 8.51
CA VAL A 42 14.11 -13.18 8.88
C VAL A 42 13.41 -11.86 9.16
N LEU A 43 12.33 -11.62 8.41
CA LEU A 43 11.33 -10.59 8.67
C LEU A 43 10.02 -11.25 9.10
N VAL A 44 9.50 -10.86 10.26
CA VAL A 44 8.23 -11.32 10.81
C VAL A 44 7.23 -10.19 10.73
N LEU A 45 6.07 -10.49 10.16
CA LEU A 45 4.95 -9.56 10.00
C LEU A 45 3.79 -10.04 10.88
N ASP A 46 3.51 -9.31 11.94
CA ASP A 46 2.43 -9.59 12.88
C ASP A 46 1.23 -8.69 12.55
N PHE A 47 0.15 -9.29 12.06
CA PHE A 47 -1.09 -8.60 11.73
C PHE A 47 -2.16 -8.88 12.79
N TYR A 48 -2.65 -7.82 13.44
CA TYR A 48 -3.68 -7.91 14.47
C TYR A 48 -4.96 -7.21 14.01
N VAL A 49 -6.03 -8.00 13.84
CA VAL A 49 -7.37 -7.49 13.56
C VAL A 49 -8.18 -7.50 14.85
N ARG A 50 -8.25 -6.33 15.52
CA ARG A 50 -9.23 -6.08 16.59
C ARG A 50 -10.27 -5.12 16.03
N GLU A 51 -11.42 -5.61 15.57
CA GLU A 51 -12.47 -4.74 15.02
C GLU A 51 -13.67 -4.57 15.95
N VAL A 52 -13.96 -3.30 16.25
CA VAL A 52 -15.31 -2.70 16.19
C VAL A 52 -15.26 -1.24 15.69
N ALA A 53 -14.09 -0.59 15.72
CA ALA A 53 -13.94 0.79 15.22
C ALA A 53 -13.62 0.79 13.72
N ASN A 54 -14.32 1.66 12.96
CA ASN A 54 -14.23 1.91 11.50
C ASN A 54 -15.30 1.28 10.59
N ILE A 55 -16.34 0.65 11.16
CA ILE A 55 -17.52 0.19 10.37
C ILE A 55 -18.22 1.31 9.58
N HIS A 56 -17.92 2.57 9.89
CA HIS A 56 -18.51 3.76 9.26
C HIS A 56 -17.68 4.34 8.10
N MET A 57 -16.47 3.84 7.80
CA MET A 57 -15.63 4.35 6.69
C MET A 57 -16.01 3.79 5.31
N ARG A 58 -17.31 3.53 5.07
CA ARG A 58 -17.85 3.10 3.76
C ARG A 58 -18.23 4.31 2.90
N VAL A 59 -17.26 5.18 2.65
CA VAL A 59 -17.53 6.49 2.00
C VAL A 59 -17.30 6.44 0.49
N ARG A 60 -16.52 5.48 -0.03
CA ARG A 60 -16.31 5.30 -1.48
C ARG A 60 -16.66 3.88 -1.93
N GLU A 61 -17.17 3.78 -3.16
CA GLU A 61 -17.33 2.51 -3.87
C GLU A 61 -15.98 1.78 -3.89
N TYR A 62 -15.96 0.48 -3.58
CA TYR A 62 -14.75 -0.38 -3.47
C TYR A 62 -13.83 -0.12 -2.26
N LEU A 63 -14.08 0.90 -1.44
CA LEU A 63 -13.29 1.17 -0.23
C LEU A 63 -13.77 0.29 0.94
N LEU A 64 -12.91 -0.67 1.35
CA LEU A 64 -13.12 -1.63 2.45
C LEU A 64 -14.05 -2.83 2.15
N ASP A 65 -14.32 -3.13 0.88
CA ASP A 65 -15.05 -4.35 0.48
C ASP A 65 -14.20 -5.64 0.62
N VAL A 66 -12.91 -5.50 0.94
CA VAL A 66 -11.95 -6.60 1.07
C VAL A 66 -11.32 -6.60 2.45
N PHE A 67 -11.31 -7.77 3.08
CA PHE A 67 -10.65 -8.00 4.37
C PHE A 67 -9.27 -8.63 4.15
N GLY A 68 -8.21 -7.96 4.62
CA GLY A 68 -6.83 -8.47 4.56
C GLY A 68 -5.88 -7.54 3.81
N PHE A 69 -4.73 -8.07 3.41
CA PHE A 69 -3.71 -7.37 2.64
C PHE A 69 -2.91 -8.36 1.79
N ASN A 70 -2.47 -7.90 0.62
CA ASN A 70 -1.50 -8.64 -0.20
C ASN A 70 -0.09 -8.14 0.11
N ILE A 71 0.88 -9.05 0.11
CA ILE A 71 2.30 -8.72 0.30
C ILE A 71 3.03 -9.05 -0.99
N THR A 72 3.73 -8.06 -1.53
CA THR A 72 4.73 -8.23 -2.58
C THR A 72 6.08 -7.89 -1.98
N TYR A 73 7.08 -8.74 -2.19
CA TYR A 73 8.45 -8.52 -1.73
C TYR A 73 9.44 -8.87 -2.84
N GLU A 74 10.62 -8.24 -2.78
CA GLU A 74 11.72 -8.47 -3.70
C GLU A 74 13.04 -8.60 -2.92
N PHE A 75 13.97 -9.37 -3.46
CA PHE A 75 15.32 -9.46 -2.91
C PHE A 75 16.20 -8.44 -3.62
N LEU A 76 16.77 -7.51 -2.85
CA LEU A 76 17.68 -6.50 -3.38
C LEU A 76 19.13 -6.93 -3.14
N SER A 77 19.98 -6.72 -4.14
CA SER A 77 21.42 -6.84 -3.95
C SER A 77 21.95 -5.68 -3.10
N LYS A 78 23.09 -5.87 -2.42
CA LYS A 78 23.68 -4.83 -1.53
C LYS A 78 23.93 -3.47 -2.21
N ASN A 79 24.15 -3.48 -3.53
CA ASN A 79 24.46 -2.28 -4.32
C ASN A 79 23.24 -1.74 -5.10
N GLU A 80 22.06 -2.33 -4.92
CA GLU A 80 20.85 -1.97 -5.62
C GLU A 80 20.03 -1.00 -4.76
N SER A 81 19.50 0.05 -5.39
CA SER A 81 18.63 1.00 -4.70
C SER A 81 17.21 0.46 -4.63
N VAL A 82 16.52 0.74 -3.52
CA VAL A 82 15.09 0.46 -3.39
C VAL A 82 14.31 1.17 -4.49
N ARG A 83 13.40 0.43 -5.12
CA ARG A 83 12.52 0.98 -6.14
C ARG A 83 11.59 2.04 -5.54
N LYS A 84 11.34 3.10 -6.29
CA LYS A 84 10.47 4.22 -5.86
C LYS A 84 9.03 4.07 -6.33
N ASP A 85 8.80 3.22 -7.32
CA ASP A 85 7.52 3.01 -7.99
C ASP A 85 6.69 1.91 -7.32
N ALA A 86 6.76 1.75 -5.99
CA ALA A 86 6.16 0.60 -5.31
C ALA A 86 4.64 0.48 -5.55
N CYS A 87 4.18 -0.77 -5.68
CA CYS A 87 2.78 -1.10 -5.92
C CYS A 87 1.94 -0.96 -4.66
N LEU A 88 1.51 0.26 -4.36
CA LEU A 88 0.71 0.58 -3.18
C LEU A 88 -0.73 0.89 -3.61
N TYR A 89 -1.69 0.46 -2.80
CA TYR A 89 -3.10 0.61 -3.16
C TYR A 89 -3.52 2.07 -3.34
N HIS A 90 -2.96 2.98 -2.54
CA HIS A 90 -3.20 4.43 -2.66
C HIS A 90 -2.54 5.05 -3.91
N HIS A 91 -1.55 4.40 -4.50
CA HIS A 91 -0.94 4.85 -5.76
C HIS A 91 -1.92 4.74 -6.93
N CYS A 92 -2.86 3.78 -6.88
CA CYS A 92 -3.97 3.68 -7.84
C CYS A 92 -5.26 4.33 -7.32
N SER A 93 -5.13 5.37 -6.49
CA SER A 93 -6.23 6.20 -5.97
C SER A 93 -7.36 5.42 -5.26
N PHE A 94 -7.08 4.20 -4.78
CA PHE A 94 -8.10 3.27 -4.25
C PHE A 94 -9.21 2.89 -5.25
N THR A 95 -9.07 3.26 -6.53
CA THR A 95 -10.05 3.11 -7.63
C THR A 95 -9.50 2.23 -8.76
N GLY A 96 -8.42 1.50 -8.48
CA GLY A 96 -7.84 0.53 -9.39
C GLY A 96 -7.03 -0.54 -8.66
N ASN A 97 -6.76 -1.62 -9.38
CA ASN A 97 -5.82 -2.64 -8.95
C ASN A 97 -4.41 -2.25 -9.39
N CYS A 98 -3.43 -2.41 -8.50
CA CYS A 98 -2.03 -2.25 -8.86
C CYS A 98 -1.43 -3.60 -9.29
N TYR A 99 -0.76 -3.64 -10.43
CA TYR A 99 -0.15 -4.84 -11.00
C TYR A 99 1.32 -4.63 -11.35
N ALA A 100 2.09 -5.72 -11.24
CA ALA A 100 3.45 -5.78 -11.77
C ALA A 100 3.41 -6.07 -13.28
N SER A 101 4.37 -5.49 -14.02
CA SER A 101 4.69 -5.95 -15.37
C SER A 101 5.13 -7.41 -15.35
N PRO A 102 5.03 -8.15 -16.47
CA PRO A 102 5.54 -9.52 -16.55
C PRO A 102 7.03 -9.66 -16.21
N GLY A 103 7.82 -8.60 -16.41
CA GLY A 103 9.24 -8.53 -16.06
C GLY A 103 9.52 -8.08 -14.62
N TYR A 104 8.49 -7.74 -13.84
CA TYR A 104 8.57 -7.15 -12.49
C TYR A 104 9.37 -5.84 -12.40
N ASP A 105 9.72 -5.26 -13.54
CA ASP A 105 10.53 -4.05 -13.67
C ASP A 105 9.71 -2.76 -13.51
N LYS A 106 8.38 -2.85 -13.62
CA LYS A 106 7.46 -1.71 -13.53
C LYS A 106 6.16 -2.11 -12.86
N TYR A 107 5.52 -1.15 -12.22
CA TYR A 107 4.14 -1.27 -11.78
C TYR A 107 3.22 -0.36 -12.57
N TYR A 108 1.95 -0.75 -12.69
CA TYR A 108 0.91 0.04 -13.35
C TYR A 108 -0.45 -0.20 -12.69
N CYS A 109 -1.34 0.78 -12.86
CA CYS A 109 -2.70 0.71 -12.38
C CYS A 109 -3.65 0.19 -13.46
N SER A 110 -4.53 -0.73 -13.07
CA SER A 110 -5.68 -1.15 -13.85
C SER A 110 -6.94 -0.61 -13.18
N CYS A 111 -7.51 0.41 -13.81
CA CYS A 111 -8.61 1.18 -13.22
C CYS A 111 -9.92 0.40 -13.21
N PHE A 112 -10.71 0.59 -12.16
CA PHE A 112 -12.09 0.13 -12.12
C PHE A 112 -12.95 0.90 -13.14
N SER A 113 -14.13 0.38 -13.42
CA SER A 113 -15.05 1.00 -14.38
C SER A 113 -15.32 2.46 -13.99
N LYS A 114 -15.30 3.36 -14.99
CA LYS A 114 -15.48 4.82 -14.89
C LYS A 114 -14.26 5.63 -14.41
N TYR A 115 -13.20 4.97 -13.94
CA TYR A 115 -11.96 5.63 -13.55
C TYR A 115 -10.89 5.51 -14.64
N PHE A 116 -10.02 6.52 -14.74
CA PHE A 116 -8.93 6.57 -15.72
C PHE A 116 -7.77 7.45 -15.25
N GLY A 117 -6.70 7.50 -16.06
CA GLY A 117 -5.43 8.12 -15.70
C GLY A 117 -4.37 7.10 -15.28
N GLU A 118 -3.11 7.52 -15.18
CA GLU A 118 -2.00 6.64 -14.80
C GLU A 118 -2.16 6.04 -13.39
N GLU A 119 -2.79 6.79 -12.50
CA GLU A 119 -3.06 6.44 -11.09
C GLU A 119 -4.55 6.18 -10.84
N CYS A 120 -5.37 6.04 -11.88
CA CYS A 120 -6.84 5.95 -11.77
C CYS A 120 -7.49 7.12 -11.01
N GLN A 121 -6.81 8.27 -11.02
CA GLN A 121 -7.14 9.44 -10.24
C GLN A 121 -8.29 10.27 -10.82
N TYR A 122 -8.73 9.94 -12.04
CA TYR A 122 -9.75 10.70 -12.75
C TYR A 122 -11.04 9.92 -12.97
N ASP A 123 -12.14 10.68 -13.03
CA ASP A 123 -13.44 10.26 -13.54
C ASP A 123 -14.06 11.39 -14.38
N VAL A 124 -15.32 11.23 -14.80
CA VAL A 124 -16.03 12.19 -15.66
C VAL A 124 -16.30 13.55 -14.98
N GLU A 125 -16.30 13.61 -13.65
CA GLU A 125 -16.55 14.80 -12.85
C GLU A 125 -15.24 15.41 -12.31
N CYS A 126 -14.20 14.60 -12.13
CA CYS A 126 -12.89 15.01 -11.66
C CYS A 126 -11.81 14.53 -12.64
N GLY A 127 -11.44 15.37 -13.60
CA GLY A 127 -10.41 15.03 -14.57
C GLY A 127 -10.08 16.19 -15.52
N PRO A 128 -9.11 16.01 -16.42
CA PRO A 128 -8.70 17.04 -17.38
C PRO A 128 -9.85 17.54 -18.26
N ASP A 129 -10.80 16.67 -18.58
CA ASP A 129 -11.94 16.94 -19.46
C ASP A 129 -13.22 17.30 -18.70
N ALA A 130 -13.16 17.42 -17.37
CA ALA A 130 -14.33 17.74 -16.57
C ALA A 130 -14.81 19.17 -16.86
N SER A 131 -16.12 19.32 -17.13
CA SER A 131 -16.74 20.62 -17.43
C SER A 131 -16.61 21.64 -16.29
N ARG A 132 -16.40 21.15 -15.06
CA ARG A 132 -16.17 21.96 -13.87
C ARG A 132 -15.05 21.34 -13.07
N ASN A 133 -14.02 22.13 -12.76
CA ASN A 133 -12.99 21.69 -11.83
C ASN A 133 -13.60 21.63 -10.41
N MET A 134 -13.83 20.42 -9.91
CA MET A 134 -14.30 20.19 -8.53
C MET A 134 -13.19 20.45 -7.50
N CYS A 135 -11.93 20.33 -7.90
CA CYS A 135 -10.78 20.56 -7.04
C CYS A 135 -10.43 22.05 -6.99
N GLN A 136 -10.84 22.71 -5.91
CA GLN A 136 -10.54 24.12 -5.65
C GLN A 136 -9.38 24.27 -4.64
N ASN A 137 -8.84 25.49 -4.51
CA ASN A 137 -7.81 25.84 -3.52
C ASN A 137 -6.52 25.01 -3.59
N GLY A 138 -6.09 24.65 -4.80
CA GLY A 138 -4.89 23.84 -5.00
C GLY A 138 -5.09 22.34 -4.75
N GLY A 139 -6.34 21.88 -4.59
CA GLY A 139 -6.64 20.46 -4.60
C GLY A 139 -6.31 19.82 -5.95
N THR A 140 -5.98 18.53 -5.94
CA THR A 140 -5.80 17.68 -7.12
C THR A 140 -6.78 16.52 -7.07
N CYS A 141 -7.32 16.10 -8.21
CA CYS A 141 -8.15 14.89 -8.29
C CYS A 141 -7.31 13.68 -7.86
N ARG A 142 -7.77 12.97 -6.83
CA ARG A 142 -7.25 11.72 -6.29
C ARG A 142 -8.30 10.99 -5.45
#